data_AF-A0A3G3H0Y5-F1
#
_entry.id   AF-A0A3G3H0Y5-F1
#
_cell.length_a   1.000
_cell.length_b   1.000
_cell.length_c   1.000
_cell.angle_alpha   90.00
_cell.angle_beta   90.00
_cell.angle_gamma   90.00
#
_symmetry.space_group_name_H-M   'P 1'
#
loop_
_entity.id
_entity.type
_entity.pdbx_description
1 polymer ?
#
loop_
_entity_poly.entity_id
_entity_poly.type
_entity_poly.pdbx_seq_one_letter_code
_entity_poly.pdbx_strand_id
1 'polypeptide(L)' 'MERSRPEYLVGKLLSNNLSREEFDELLAGLGETEMSPEYSGILEEYFNKLMSEHDVRTPLQLRS' A
#
# COMPACT_ATOMS: atom_id res chain seq x y z
N MET A 1 13.82 8.95 -11.04
CA MET A 1 13.20 9.58 -9.87
C MET A 1 13.64 8.78 -8.67
N GLU A 2 14.25 9.42 -7.67
CA GLU A 2 14.49 8.75 -6.39
C GLU A 2 13.13 8.39 -5.78
N ARG A 3 12.92 7.12 -5.41
CA ARG A 3 11.71 6.72 -4.69
C ARG A 3 11.75 7.34 -3.30
N SER A 4 10.66 7.97 -2.88
CA SER A 4 10.58 8.49 -1.52
C SER A 4 10.70 7.34 -0.51
N ARG A 5 11.21 7.60 0.70
CA ARG A 5 11.34 6.56 1.73
C ARG A 5 10.00 5.87 2.04
N PRO A 6 8.87 6.60 2.15
CA PRO A 6 7.54 5.98 2.28
C PRO A 6 7.18 5.04 1.12
N GLU A 7 7.44 5.45 -0.12
CA GLU A 7 7.16 4.65 -1.32
C GLU A 7 7.99 3.36 -1.35
N TYR A 8 9.25 3.44 -0.94
CA TYR A 8 10.11 2.27 -0.80
C TYR A 8 9.58 1.29 0.24
N LEU A 9 9.22 1.77 1.44
CA LEU A 9 8.75 0.91 2.54
C LEU A 9 7.40 0.27 2.20
N VAL A 10 6.46 1.02 1.63
CA VAL A 10 5.18 0.46 1.17
C VAL A 10 5.42 -0.56 0.06
N GLY A 11 6.29 -0.28 -0.92
CA GLY A 11 6.62 -1.26 -1.97
C GLY A 11 7.24 -2.56 -1.42
N LYS A 12 8.08 -2.47 -0.39
CA LYS A 12 8.64 -3.64 0.30
C LYS A 12 7.58 -4.42 1.09
N LEU A 13 6.66 -3.72 1.76
CA LEU A 13 5.53 -4.34 2.47
C LEU A 13 4.68 -5.18 1.52
N LEU A 14 4.30 -4.60 0.38
CA LEU A 14 3.43 -5.23 -0.61
C LEU A 14 4.08 -6.41 -1.33
N SER A 15 5.41 -6.44 -1.39
CA SER A 15 6.19 -7.55 -1.95
C SER A 15 6.57 -8.62 -0.91
N ASN A 16 6.08 -8.50 0.33
CA ASN A 16 6.45 -9.38 1.45
C ASN A 16 7.97 -9.47 1.68
N ASN A 17 8.70 -8.40 1.38
CA ASN A 17 10.17 -8.33 1.44
C ASN A 17 10.66 -7.23 2.40
N LEU A 18 9.80 -6.84 3.34
CA LEU A 18 10.08 -5.85 4.37
C LEU A 18 10.81 -6.54 5.53
N SER A 19 11.97 -6.01 5.91
CA SER A 19 12.69 -6.43 7.12
C SER A 19 11.99 -5.94 8.39
N ARG A 20 12.39 -6.49 9.54
CA ARG A 20 11.83 -6.07 10.84
C ARG A 20 12.12 -4.60 11.12
N GLU A 21 13.33 -4.15 10.83
CA GLU A 21 13.77 -2.77 11.05
C GLU A 21 13.00 -1.80 10.15
N GLU A 22 12.77 -2.18 8.88
CA GLU A 22 11.95 -1.41 7.95
C GLU A 22 10.45 -1.40 8.34
N PHE A 23 9.98 -2.48 8.96
CA PHE A 23 8.61 -2.56 9.48
C PHE A 23 8.40 -1.65 10.68
N ASP A 24 9.33 -1.65 11.62
CA ASP A 24 9.28 -0.76 12.78
C ASP A 24 9.35 0.72 12.35
N GLU A 25 10.16 1.03 11.32
CA GLU A 25 10.20 2.37 10.70
C GLU A 25 8.88 2.76 10.04
N LEU A 26 8.29 1.83 9.26
CA LEU A 26 6.99 2.06 8.63
C LEU A 26 5.91 2.31 9.69
N LEU A 27 5.86 1.51 10.75
CA LEU A 27 4.92 1.69 11.86
C LEU A 27 5.10 3.03 12.57
N ALA A 28 6.34 3.46 12.80
CA ALA A 28 6.62 4.78 13.38
C ALA A 28 6.13 5.93 12.47
N GLY A 29 6.23 5.77 11.16
CA GLY A 29 5.77 6.74 10.16
C GLY A 29 4.26 6.79 9.95
N LEU A 30 3.54 5.70 10.25
CA LEU A 30 2.07 5.67 10.25
C LEU A 30 1.47 6.31 11.51
N GLY A 31 2.28 6.57 12.54
CA GLY A 31 1.89 7.29 13.76
C GLY A 31 0.98 6.49 14.71
N GLU A 32 1.03 6.82 16.02
CA GLU A 32 0.06 6.30 17.01
C GLU A 32 -1.30 7.02 16.95
N THR A 33 -1.35 8.25 16.42
CA THR A 33 -2.52 9.13 16.51
C THR A 33 -3.09 9.54 15.15
N GLU A 34 -2.24 9.84 14.17
CA GLU A 34 -2.67 10.26 12.83
C GLU A 34 -1.61 9.87 11.79
N MET A 35 -2.05 9.27 10.68
CA MET A 35 -1.16 8.79 9.61
C MET A 35 -0.54 9.95 8.87
N SER A 36 0.76 9.84 8.53
CA SER A 36 1.38 10.84 7.67
C SER A 36 0.65 10.93 6.32
N PRO A 37 0.41 12.14 5.78
CA PRO A 37 -0.27 12.31 4.49
C PRO A 37 0.42 11.56 3.33
N GLU A 38 1.75 11.42 3.42
CA GLU A 38 2.56 10.74 2.41
C GLU A 38 2.27 9.24 2.37
N TYR A 39 2.15 8.59 3.53
CA TYR A 39 1.76 7.18 3.59
C TYR A 39 0.30 6.98 3.18
N SER A 40 -0.60 7.87 3.61
CA SER A 40 -2.03 7.79 3.27
C SER A 40 -2.25 7.79 1.76
N GLY A 41 -1.62 8.72 1.04
CA GLY A 41 -1.78 8.81 -0.41
C GLY A 41 -1.28 7.57 -1.15
N ILE A 42 -0.12 7.04 -0.77
CA ILE A 42 0.48 5.86 -1.41
C ILE A 42 -0.38 4.61 -1.16
N LEU A 43 -0.90 4.43 0.06
CA LEU A 43 -1.75 3.30 0.40
C LEU A 43 -3.12 3.39 -0.28
N GLU A 44 -3.70 4.59 -0.38
CA GLU A 44 -4.96 4.82 -1.09
C GLU A 44 -4.81 4.51 -2.59
N GLU A 45 -3.76 5.01 -3.25
CA GLU A 45 -3.49 4.71 -4.66
C GLU A 45 -3.35 3.20 -4.88
N TYR A 46 -2.60 2.53 -4.02
CA TYR A 46 -2.41 1.10 -4.11
C TYR A 46 -3.72 0.31 -3.88
N PHE A 47 -4.52 0.70 -2.88
CA PHE A 47 -5.82 0.09 -2.62
C PHE A 47 -6.75 0.23 -3.83
N ASN A 48 -6.85 1.44 -4.40
CA ASN A 48 -7.67 1.69 -5.59
C ASN A 48 -7.20 0.86 -6.79
N LYS A 49 -5.88 0.68 -6.96
CA LYS A 49 -5.33 -0.21 -7.98
C LYS A 49 -5.74 -1.66 -7.76
N LEU A 50 -5.66 -2.17 -6.54
CA LEU A 50 -6.10 -3.53 -6.21
C LEU A 50 -7.59 -3.74 -6.49
N MET A 51 -8.43 -2.76 -6.12
CA MET A 51 -9.87 -2.80 -6.38
C MET A 51 -10.15 -2.82 -7.89
N SER A 52 -9.46 -1.98 -8.67
CA SER A 52 -9.56 -2.00 -10.13
C SER A 52 -9.11 -3.33 -10.73
N GLU A 53 -8.01 -3.91 -10.27
CA GLU A 53 -7.54 -5.23 -10.72
C GLU A 53 -8.52 -6.35 -10.35
N HIS A 54 -9.16 -6.25 -9.17
CA HIS A 54 -10.19 -7.19 -8.73
C HIS A 54 -11.44 -7.07 -9.62
N ASP A 55 -11.94 -5.86 -9.86
CA ASP A 55 -13.12 -5.62 -10.69
C ASP A 55 -12.90 -6.11 -12.13
N VAL A 56 -11.69 -5.88 -12.67
CA VAL A 56 -11.27 -6.41 -13.98
C VAL A 56 -11.15 -7.94 -13.98
N ARG A 57 -10.77 -8.56 -12.86
CA ARG A 57 -10.70 -10.03 -12.69
C ARG A 57 -12.02 -10.70 -12.32
N THR A 58 -13.11 -9.95 -12.13
CA THR A 58 -14.48 -10.46 -12.10
C THR A 58 -15.18 -10.33 -13.46
N PRO A 59 -14.88 -11.18 -14.45
CA PRO A 59 -15.79 -11.34 -15.58
C PRO A 59 -17.03 -12.09 -15.10
N LEU A 60 -18.20 -11.42 -15.15
CA LEU A 60 -19.53 -12.04 -15.23
C LEU A 60 -19.91 -13.01 -14.09
N GLN A 61 -20.29 -12.47 -12.93
CA GLN A 61 -21.15 -13.18 -11.94
C GLN A 61 -22.57 -12.59 -11.92
N LEU A 62 -23.12 -12.22 -13.09
CA LEU A 62 -24.54 -11.89 -13.26
C LEU A 62 -25.06 -12.47 -14.57
N ARG A 63 -25.09 -13.79 -14.65
CA ARG A 63 -26.00 -14.54 -15.52
C ARG A 63 -26.48 -15.77 -14.75
N SER A 64 -27.46 -15.56 -13.89
CA SER A 64 -28.31 -16.62 -13.32
C SER A 64 -29.74 -16.11 -13.32
#